data_AF-A0A0Q8HI13-F1
#
_entry.id   AF-A0A0Q8HI13-F1
#
_cell.length_a   1.000
_cell.length_b   1.000
_cell.length_c   1.000
_cell.angle_alpha   90.00
_cell.angle_beta   90.00
_cell.angle_gamma   90.00
#
_symmetry.space_group_name_H-M   'P 1'
#
loop_
_entity.id
_entity.type
_entity.pdbx_description
1 polymer ?
#
loop_
_entity_poly.entity_id
_entity_poly.type
_entity_poly.pdbx_seq_one_letter_code
_entity_poly.pdbx_strand_id
1 'polypeptide(L)'
;MSVALTLVLLSASLVTLRAGGFILFDDTTGYGTNTSGVGLLVALLLASGALYTALGDAIARRVLGGALAVLDATIVAIGASDDGFRFFWTTYEGELLQFEVVLGLVALVLLTPSFLRSTRSPHMAAASAPRTLTGRGLTAWARASLYLCALAVAMFIAFGIGIAHFEATQCSGPEFGGECDLAALEGLLWAAGALVLGVIAILVMEVRGARSRRADRGHHQHASL
;
A
#
# COMPACT_ATOMS: atom_id res chain seq x y z
N MET A 1 7.82 -9.02 20.71
CA MET A 1 8.97 -9.41 19.86
C MET A 1 9.90 -8.21 19.76
N SER A 2 11.22 -8.39 19.68
CA SER A 2 12.13 -7.24 19.82
C SER A 2 12.07 -6.30 18.61
N VAL A 3 11.74 -5.04 18.85
CA VAL A 3 11.81 -3.93 17.87
C VAL A 3 13.15 -3.93 17.13
N ALA A 4 14.24 -4.26 17.83
CA ALA A 4 15.57 -4.33 17.26
C ALA A 4 15.68 -5.36 16.12
N LEU A 5 15.06 -6.54 16.27
CA LEU A 5 15.10 -7.57 15.23
C LEU A 5 14.39 -7.09 13.96
N THR A 6 13.22 -6.47 14.11
CA THR A 6 12.45 -5.92 13.00
C THR A 6 13.23 -4.85 12.23
N LEU A 7 13.89 -3.93 12.95
CA LEU A 7 14.72 -2.89 12.32
C LEU A 7 15.97 -3.48 11.67
N VAL A 8 16.63 -4.47 12.29
CA VAL A 8 17.77 -5.16 11.69
C VAL A 8 17.38 -5.85 10.38
N LEU A 9 16.23 -6.53 10.34
CA LEU A 9 15.74 -7.18 9.12
C LEU A 9 15.41 -6.16 8.03
N LEU A 10 14.79 -5.02 8.38
CA LEU A 10 14.53 -3.93 7.43
C LEU A 10 15.83 -3.36 6.87
N SER A 11 16.81 -3.04 7.73
CA SER A 11 18.11 -2.51 7.31
C SER A 11 18.86 -3.52 6.44
N ALA A 12 18.84 -4.81 6.80
CA ALA A 12 19.46 -5.87 6.02
C ALA A 12 18.80 -6.00 4.64
N SER A 13 17.48 -5.85 4.54
CA SER A 13 16.75 -5.81 3.26
C SER A 13 17.27 -4.65 2.38
N LEU A 14 17.37 -3.44 2.92
CA LEU A 14 17.84 -2.27 2.18
C LEU A 14 19.29 -2.40 1.71
N VAL A 15 20.17 -2.89 2.58
CA VAL A 15 21.57 -3.18 2.22
C VAL A 15 21.63 -4.22 1.11
N THR A 16 20.77 -5.24 1.15
CA THR A 16 20.70 -6.27 0.11
C THR A 16 20.24 -5.69 -1.24
N LEU A 17 19.23 -4.81 -1.23
CA LEU A 17 18.78 -4.11 -2.45
C LEU A 17 19.90 -3.25 -3.04
N ARG A 18 20.59 -2.47 -2.19
CA ARG A 18 21.73 -1.65 -2.62
C ARG A 18 22.86 -2.49 -3.19
N ALA A 19 23.26 -3.56 -2.51
CA ALA A 19 24.31 -4.47 -2.95
C ALA A 19 23.94 -5.25 -4.23
N GLY A 20 22.65 -5.52 -4.43
CA GLY A 20 22.14 -6.17 -5.63
C GLY A 20 22.02 -5.26 -6.85
N GLY A 21 22.35 -3.97 -6.72
CA GLY A 21 22.25 -2.97 -7.80
C GLY A 21 20.84 -2.44 -8.04
N PHE A 22 19.90 -2.66 -7.12
CA PHE A 22 18.50 -2.20 -7.27
C PHE A 22 18.33 -0.72 -6.88
N ILE A 23 19.26 -0.18 -6.08
CA ILE A 23 19.30 1.24 -5.69
C ILE A 23 20.58 1.83 -6.24
N LEU A 24 20.45 2.79 -7.15
CA LEU A 24 21.56 3.57 -7.68
C LEU A 24 21.42 5.04 -7.30
N PHE A 25 22.55 5.65 -7.02
CA PHE A 25 22.69 7.09 -6.84
C PHE A 25 23.56 7.57 -8.01
N ASP A 26 23.18 8.69 -8.64
CA ASP A 26 23.95 9.31 -9.71
C ASP A 26 24.07 8.48 -11.02
N ASP A 27 23.06 7.67 -11.37
CA ASP A 27 23.03 7.00 -12.68
C ASP A 27 22.38 7.90 -13.74
N THR A 28 23.22 8.70 -14.39
CA THR A 28 22.85 9.54 -15.55
C THR A 28 22.95 8.79 -16.88
N THR A 29 23.46 7.56 -16.88
CA THR A 29 23.75 6.82 -18.12
C THR A 29 22.55 6.04 -18.65
N GLY A 30 21.54 5.81 -17.81
CA GLY A 30 20.31 5.09 -18.17
C GLY A 30 20.49 3.59 -18.39
N TYR A 31 21.71 3.06 -18.22
CA TYR A 31 22.02 1.65 -18.35
C TYR A 31 22.10 1.03 -16.97
N GLY A 32 21.02 0.38 -16.56
CA GLY A 32 20.97 -0.36 -15.30
C GLY A 32 22.13 -1.35 -15.16
N THR A 33 22.73 -1.38 -13.97
CA THR A 33 23.76 -2.38 -13.63
C THR A 33 23.19 -3.80 -13.68
N ASN A 34 24.03 -4.82 -13.89
CA ASN A 34 23.64 -6.23 -13.80
C ASN A 34 22.97 -6.54 -12.45
N THR A 35 21.63 -6.49 -12.41
CA THR A 35 20.85 -6.77 -11.22
C THR A 35 20.85 -8.27 -10.93
N SER A 36 21.20 -8.65 -9.70
CA SER A 36 21.10 -10.05 -9.28
C SER A 36 19.69 -10.35 -8.81
N GLY A 37 18.92 -11.13 -9.58
CA GLY A 37 17.57 -11.56 -9.19
C GLY A 37 17.53 -12.29 -7.83
N VAL A 38 18.63 -12.95 -7.44
CA VAL A 38 18.79 -13.57 -6.11
C VAL A 38 18.80 -12.52 -5.01
N GLY A 39 19.46 -11.38 -5.23
CA GLY A 39 19.50 -10.27 -4.27
C GLY A 39 18.11 -9.72 -3.97
N LEU A 40 17.28 -9.52 -5.01
CA LEU A 40 15.89 -9.08 -4.84
C LEU A 40 15.09 -10.06 -3.98
N LEU A 41 15.19 -11.36 -4.28
CA LEU A 41 14.45 -12.39 -3.55
C LEU A 41 14.86 -12.42 -2.06
N VAL A 42 16.15 -12.32 -1.76
CA VAL A 42 16.65 -12.24 -0.37
C VAL A 42 16.14 -10.98 0.33
N ALA A 43 16.17 -9.82 -0.32
CA ALA A 43 15.64 -8.59 0.24
C ALA A 43 14.14 -8.70 0.56
N LEU A 44 13.34 -9.26 -0.35
CA LEU A 44 11.91 -9.49 -0.15
C LEU A 44 11.62 -10.43 1.02
N LEU A 45 12.41 -11.50 1.17
CA LEU A 45 12.29 -12.42 2.32
C LEU A 45 12.62 -11.71 3.64
N LEU A 46 13.67 -10.89 3.68
CA LEU A 46 14.05 -10.12 4.86
C LEU A 46 12.98 -9.07 5.23
N ALA A 47 12.46 -8.33 4.25
CA ALA A 47 11.37 -7.37 4.44
C ALA A 47 10.09 -8.06 4.94
N SER A 48 9.75 -9.22 4.36
CA SER A 48 8.61 -10.04 4.79
C SER A 48 8.79 -10.55 6.22
N GLY A 49 10.01 -10.96 6.58
CA GLY A 49 10.37 -11.33 7.95
C GLY A 49 10.23 -10.16 8.93
N ALA A 50 10.68 -8.96 8.54
CA ALA A 50 10.49 -7.75 9.34
C ALA A 50 9.00 -7.49 9.58
N LEU A 51 8.17 -7.57 8.53
CA LEU A 51 6.72 -7.39 8.63
C LEU A 51 6.09 -8.44 9.55
N TYR A 52 6.40 -9.72 9.34
CA TYR A 52 5.88 -10.83 10.15
C TYR A 52 6.22 -10.66 11.63
N THR A 53 7.46 -10.28 11.94
CA THR A 53 7.89 -10.04 13.34
C THR A 53 7.21 -8.84 13.98
N ALA A 54 6.90 -7.81 13.19
CA ALA A 54 6.23 -6.61 13.66
C ALA A 54 4.74 -6.83 13.94
N LEU A 55 4.07 -7.74 13.22
CA LEU A 55 2.63 -7.98 13.37
C LEU A 55 2.24 -8.52 14.76
N GLY A 56 3.15 -9.22 15.44
CA GLY A 56 2.92 -9.77 16.78
C GLY A 56 2.97 -8.75 17.93
N ASP A 57 3.45 -7.52 17.69
CA ASP A 57 3.70 -6.53 18.74
C ASP A 57 3.29 -5.12 18.29
N ALA A 58 2.42 -4.48 19.07
CA ALA A 58 1.91 -3.14 18.79
C ALA A 58 3.01 -2.09 18.59
N ILE A 59 4.06 -2.17 19.43
CA ILE A 59 5.14 -1.19 19.42
C ILE A 59 6.02 -1.45 18.21
N ALA A 60 6.43 -2.70 17.97
CA ALA A 60 7.24 -3.05 16.79
C ALA A 60 6.52 -2.70 15.49
N ARG A 61 5.20 -2.92 15.40
CA ARG A 61 4.38 -2.54 14.25
C ARG A 61 4.43 -1.04 13.97
N ARG A 62 4.23 -0.21 15.00
CA ARG A 62 4.24 1.25 14.85
C ARG A 62 5.63 1.78 14.52
N VAL A 63 6.66 1.22 15.15
CA VAL A 63 8.05 1.59 14.88
C VAL A 63 8.43 1.23 13.44
N LEU A 64 8.08 0.04 12.97
CA LEU A 64 8.29 -0.36 11.58
C LEU A 64 7.50 0.54 10.62
N GLY A 65 6.21 0.78 10.89
CA GLY A 65 5.38 1.67 10.08
C GLY A 65 5.95 3.10 10.01
N GLY A 66 6.44 3.62 11.13
CA GLY A 66 7.11 4.93 11.17
C GLY A 66 8.43 4.93 10.41
N ALA A 67 9.24 3.89 10.54
CA ALA A 67 10.50 3.75 9.80
C ALA A 67 10.25 3.70 8.29
N LEU A 68 9.23 2.96 7.84
CA LEU A 68 8.82 2.94 6.44
C LEU A 68 8.31 4.31 5.99
N ALA A 69 7.48 5.00 6.76
CA ALA A 69 7.04 6.35 6.39
C ALA A 69 8.20 7.36 6.25
N VAL A 70 9.21 7.28 7.12
CA VAL A 70 10.41 8.11 7.04
C VAL A 70 11.24 7.74 5.80
N LEU A 71 11.40 6.45 5.54
CA LEU A 71 12.09 5.96 4.36
C LEU A 71 11.39 6.44 3.07
N ASP A 72 10.07 6.34 3.00
CA ASP A 72 9.24 6.83 1.89
C ASP A 72 9.49 8.32 1.61
N ALA A 73 9.35 9.14 2.66
CA ALA A 73 9.60 10.58 2.55
C ALA A 73 11.05 10.91 2.17
N THR A 74 12.01 10.10 2.61
CA THR A 74 13.42 10.26 2.26
C THR A 74 13.65 9.94 0.79
N ILE A 75 13.04 8.86 0.28
CA ILE A 75 13.13 8.45 -1.12
C ILE A 75 12.53 9.55 -2.01
N VAL A 76 11.34 10.06 -1.68
CA VAL A 76 10.71 11.17 -2.41
C VAL A 76 11.57 12.43 -2.40
N ALA A 77 12.15 12.76 -1.24
CA ALA A 77 13.03 13.93 -1.12
C ALA A 77 14.31 13.77 -1.95
N ILE A 78 14.93 12.59 -1.95
CA ILE A 78 16.11 12.29 -2.75
C ILE A 78 15.75 12.36 -4.24
N GLY A 79 14.69 11.68 -4.68
CA GLY A 79 14.25 11.67 -6.08
C GLY A 79 13.86 13.05 -6.61
N ALA A 80 13.41 13.96 -5.74
CA ALA A 80 13.16 15.36 -6.12
C ALA A 80 14.44 16.22 -6.18
N SER A 81 15.55 15.76 -5.61
CA SER A 81 16.82 16.50 -5.52
C SER A 81 17.94 15.94 -6.39
N ASP A 82 17.83 14.68 -6.80
CA ASP A 82 18.83 13.92 -7.56
C ASP A 82 18.12 13.17 -8.69
N ASP A 83 18.23 13.71 -9.91
CA ASP A 83 17.67 13.09 -11.13
C ASP A 83 18.33 11.74 -11.46
N GLY A 84 19.50 11.45 -10.87
CA GLY A 84 20.22 10.18 -11.01
C GLY A 84 19.79 9.11 -10.01
N PHE A 85 18.92 9.43 -9.05
CA PHE A 85 18.39 8.44 -8.11
C PHE A 85 17.34 7.55 -8.78
N ARG A 86 17.63 6.24 -8.83
CA ARG A 86 16.74 5.28 -9.50
C ARG A 86 16.60 3.99 -8.71
N PHE A 87 15.40 3.41 -8.78
CA PHE A 87 15.08 2.08 -8.30
C PHE A 87 14.72 1.19 -9.49
N PHE A 88 15.51 0.14 -9.73
CA PHE A 88 15.35 -0.75 -10.88
C PHE A 88 15.17 -2.19 -10.42
N TRP A 89 14.16 -2.89 -10.93
CA TRP A 89 13.98 -4.33 -10.84
C TRP A 89 13.60 -5.01 -12.16
N THR A 90 12.98 -4.31 -13.13
CA THR A 90 12.71 -4.87 -14.47
C THR A 90 13.38 -4.06 -15.58
N THR A 91 12.95 -2.83 -15.83
CA THR A 91 13.54 -1.91 -16.84
C THR A 91 12.82 -0.55 -16.91
N TYR A 92 11.73 -0.33 -16.17
CA TYR A 92 10.83 0.81 -16.39
C TYR A 92 11.07 1.95 -15.40
N GLU A 93 11.05 3.19 -15.89
CA GLU A 93 11.22 4.40 -15.05
C GLU A 93 10.13 4.54 -13.97
N GLY A 94 8.95 3.94 -14.19
CA GLY A 94 7.85 3.98 -13.24
C GLY A 94 8.06 3.14 -11.98
N GLU A 95 9.07 2.26 -11.93
CA GLU A 95 9.31 1.30 -10.83
C GLU A 95 9.53 1.96 -9.47
N LEU A 96 10.23 3.10 -9.45
CA LEU A 96 10.44 3.88 -8.23
C LEU A 96 9.10 4.34 -7.63
N LEU A 97 8.21 4.89 -8.47
CA LEU A 97 6.89 5.34 -8.03
C LEU A 97 6.07 4.16 -7.47
N GLN A 98 6.13 2.99 -8.10
CA GLN A 98 5.42 1.81 -7.59
C GLN A 98 5.96 1.39 -6.22
N PHE A 99 7.29 1.42 -6.04
CA PHE A 99 7.95 1.10 -4.78
C PHE A 99 7.52 2.07 -3.68
N GLU A 100 7.56 3.38 -3.93
CA GLU A 100 7.07 4.43 -3.03
C GLU A 100 5.61 4.19 -2.63
N VAL A 101 4.72 3.96 -3.62
CA VAL A 101 3.30 3.70 -3.34
C VAL A 101 3.13 2.47 -2.44
N VAL A 102 3.79 1.36 -2.74
CA VAL A 102 3.71 0.14 -1.90
C VAL A 102 4.24 0.42 -0.49
N LEU A 103 5.36 1.14 -0.38
CA LEU A 103 6.00 1.43 0.89
C LEU A 103 5.15 2.36 1.77
N GLY A 104 4.59 3.42 1.18
CA GLY A 104 3.64 4.32 1.82
C GLY A 104 2.35 3.62 2.26
N LEU A 105 1.80 2.70 1.43
CA LEU A 105 0.63 1.90 1.80
C LEU A 105 0.91 0.97 2.97
N VAL A 106 2.05 0.26 2.97
CA VAL A 106 2.44 -0.62 4.07
C VAL A 106 2.65 0.19 5.35
N ALA A 107 3.34 1.34 5.26
CA ALA A 107 3.52 2.25 6.39
C ALA A 107 2.18 2.69 6.99
N LEU A 108 1.25 3.13 6.14
CA LEU A 108 -0.10 3.56 6.53
C LEU A 108 -0.85 2.44 7.25
N VAL A 109 -0.85 1.22 6.70
CA VAL A 109 -1.51 0.05 7.30
C VAL A 109 -0.93 -0.26 8.68
N LEU A 110 0.40 -0.25 8.82
CA LEU A 110 1.08 -0.57 10.08
C LEU A 110 0.84 0.48 11.18
N LEU A 111 0.80 1.76 10.80
CA LEU A 111 0.51 2.88 11.70
C LEU A 111 -0.97 2.93 12.11
N THR A 112 -1.86 2.29 11.35
CA THR A 112 -3.29 2.31 11.63
C THR A 112 -3.60 1.64 13.00
N PRO A 113 -4.27 2.31 13.96
CA PRO A 113 -4.42 1.81 15.35
C PRO A 113 -5.28 0.55 15.51
N SER A 114 -6.07 0.19 14.51
CA SER A 114 -7.30 -0.60 14.64
C SER A 114 -7.11 -2.08 14.93
N PHE A 115 -5.97 -2.66 14.57
CA PHE A 115 -5.75 -4.10 14.71
C PHE A 115 -5.37 -4.55 16.14
N LEU A 116 -5.38 -3.64 17.13
CA LEU A 116 -4.87 -3.89 18.48
C LEU A 116 -5.92 -4.10 19.57
N ARG A 117 -7.23 -4.12 19.25
CA ARG A 117 -8.28 -4.35 20.26
C ARG A 117 -8.98 -5.70 20.08
N SER A 118 -8.32 -6.77 20.52
CA SER A 118 -9.03 -7.95 21.03
C SER A 118 -8.19 -8.80 21.99
N THR A 119 -7.58 -8.20 23.01
CA THR A 119 -7.22 -8.94 24.22
C THR A 119 -8.24 -8.63 25.31
N ARG A 120 -9.38 -9.29 25.15
CA ARG A 120 -10.20 -9.92 26.19
C ARG A 120 -9.61 -9.76 27.61
N SER A 121 -10.22 -8.94 28.47
CA SER A 121 -10.10 -9.12 29.92
C SER A 121 -10.67 -10.50 30.27
N PRO A 122 -9.90 -11.42 30.88
CA PRO A 122 -10.38 -12.78 31.16
C PRO A 122 -11.34 -12.89 32.36
N HIS A 123 -11.75 -11.80 33.00
CA HIS A 123 -12.26 -11.91 34.38
C HIS A 123 -13.77 -12.00 34.61
N MET A 124 -14.62 -12.05 33.58
CA MET A 124 -16.04 -12.39 33.76
C MET A 124 -16.58 -13.25 32.60
N ALA A 125 -15.92 -14.38 32.35
CA ALA A 125 -16.49 -15.46 31.54
C ALA A 125 -17.42 -16.31 32.44
N ALA A 126 -18.50 -15.72 32.92
CA ALA A 126 -19.62 -16.46 33.51
C ALA A 126 -20.89 -16.10 32.73
N ALA A 127 -21.40 -17.11 32.03
CA ALA A 127 -22.72 -17.20 31.42
C ALA A 127 -23.08 -16.12 30.38
N SER A 128 -23.23 -16.55 29.12
CA SER A 128 -24.45 -16.39 28.30
C SER A 128 -24.16 -16.20 26.80
N ALA A 129 -24.64 -17.16 26.03
CA ALA A 129 -24.94 -17.14 24.60
C ALA A 129 -23.78 -17.08 23.57
N PRO A 130 -23.88 -17.85 22.46
CA PRO A 130 -23.03 -17.68 21.29
C PRO A 130 -23.42 -16.36 20.59
N ARG A 131 -22.88 -15.24 21.08
CA ARG A 131 -22.86 -14.01 20.29
C ARG A 131 -21.94 -14.27 19.11
N THR A 132 -22.56 -14.44 17.95
CA THR A 132 -21.93 -14.34 16.63
C THR A 132 -20.89 -13.22 16.64
N LEU A 133 -19.65 -13.58 16.29
CA LEU A 133 -18.47 -12.72 16.24
C LEU A 133 -18.54 -11.60 15.19
N THR A 134 -19.73 -11.31 14.64
CA THR A 134 -19.98 -10.37 13.54
C THR A 134 -20.08 -8.90 13.98
N GLY A 135 -19.98 -8.60 15.28
CA GLY A 135 -20.32 -7.28 15.82
C GLY A 135 -19.19 -6.29 16.10
N ARG A 136 -17.90 -6.66 15.96
CA ARG A 136 -16.82 -5.66 16.14
C ARG A 136 -16.60 -4.90 14.83
N GLY A 137 -17.43 -3.88 14.62
CA GLY A 137 -17.27 -2.94 13.52
C GLY A 137 -15.85 -2.37 13.50
N LEU A 138 -15.23 -2.37 12.32
CA LEU A 138 -13.93 -1.72 12.11
C LEU A 138 -13.99 -0.25 12.56
N THR A 139 -12.93 0.22 13.22
CA THR A 139 -12.82 1.63 13.60
C THR A 139 -12.89 2.51 12.35
N ALA A 140 -13.32 3.77 12.48
CA ALA A 140 -13.35 4.70 11.35
C ALA A 140 -11.98 4.84 10.67
N TRP A 141 -10.90 4.88 11.46
CA TRP A 141 -9.53 4.89 10.97
C TRP A 141 -9.15 3.63 10.18
N ALA A 142 -9.54 2.43 10.64
CA ALA A 142 -9.31 1.21 9.86
C ALA A 142 -9.98 1.26 8.50
N ARG A 143 -11.24 1.72 8.47
CA ARG A 143 -12.01 1.82 7.23
C ARG A 143 -11.38 2.84 6.28
N ALA A 144 -11.00 4.02 6.78
CA ALA A 144 -10.31 5.04 6.00
C ALA A 144 -9.00 4.50 5.41
N SER A 145 -8.15 3.85 6.21
CA SER A 145 -6.90 3.27 5.71
C SER A 145 -7.15 2.19 4.65
N LEU A 146 -8.13 1.29 4.86
CA LEU A 146 -8.49 0.27 3.88
C LEU A 146 -9.03 0.88 2.58
N TYR A 147 -9.84 1.94 2.67
CA TYR A 147 -10.33 2.66 1.50
C TYR A 147 -9.21 3.33 0.74
N LEU A 148 -8.28 4.00 1.43
CA LEU A 148 -7.10 4.61 0.80
C LEU A 148 -6.22 3.56 0.13
N CYS A 149 -5.98 2.42 0.79
CA CYS A 149 -5.22 1.31 0.20
C CYS A 149 -5.90 0.75 -1.04
N ALA A 150 -7.20 0.44 -0.95
CA ALA A 150 -7.96 -0.09 -2.07
C ALA A 150 -8.02 0.90 -3.24
N LEU A 151 -8.16 2.20 -2.96
CA LEU A 151 -8.19 3.26 -3.94
C LEU A 151 -6.85 3.41 -4.65
N ALA A 152 -5.75 3.45 -3.91
CA ALA A 152 -4.41 3.52 -4.48
C ALA A 152 -4.10 2.31 -5.37
N VAL A 153 -4.44 1.10 -4.92
CA VAL A 153 -4.27 -0.13 -5.72
C VAL A 153 -5.15 -0.09 -6.98
N ALA A 154 -6.40 0.36 -6.87
CA ALA A 154 -7.30 0.48 -8.02
C ALA A 154 -6.78 1.49 -9.06
N MET A 155 -6.28 2.66 -8.60
CA MET A 155 -5.65 3.65 -9.48
C MET A 155 -4.42 3.06 -10.19
N PHE A 156 -3.60 2.30 -9.47
CA PHE A 156 -2.40 1.68 -10.02
C PHE A 156 -2.71 0.64 -11.10
N ILE A 157 -3.71 -0.22 -10.84
CA ILE A 157 -4.19 -1.20 -11.82
C ILE A 157 -4.78 -0.49 -13.05
N ALA A 158 -5.60 0.55 -12.84
CA ALA A 158 -6.20 1.31 -13.93
C ALA A 158 -5.14 2.01 -14.79
N PHE A 159 -4.09 2.56 -14.17
CA PHE A 159 -2.95 3.16 -14.88
C PHE A 159 -2.29 2.14 -15.83
N GLY A 160 -1.96 0.96 -15.31
CA GLY A 160 -1.34 -0.11 -16.12
C GLY A 160 -2.25 -0.60 -17.25
N ILE A 161 -3.56 -0.72 -16.99
CA ILE A 161 -4.54 -1.06 -18.04
C ILE A 161 -4.57 0.02 -19.12
N GLY A 162 -4.55 1.31 -18.75
CA GLY A 162 -4.56 2.42 -19.69
C GLY A 162 -3.32 2.45 -20.60
N ILE A 163 -2.13 2.20 -20.03
CA ILE A 163 -0.90 2.04 -20.83
C ILE A 163 -1.04 0.87 -21.81
N ALA A 164 -1.40 -0.32 -21.30
CA ALA A 164 -1.51 -1.52 -22.13
C ALA A 164 -2.57 -1.34 -23.24
N HIS A 165 -3.65 -0.62 -22.96
CA HIS A 165 -4.67 -0.28 -23.93
C HIS A 165 -4.15 0.66 -25.03
N PHE A 166 -3.43 1.73 -24.67
CA PHE A 166 -2.84 2.64 -25.65
C PHE A 166 -1.80 1.94 -26.53
N GLU A 167 -0.89 1.18 -25.92
CA GLU A 167 0.12 0.41 -26.66
C GLU A 167 -0.52 -0.57 -27.65
N ALA A 168 -1.55 -1.29 -27.20
CA ALA A 168 -2.25 -2.25 -28.05
C ALA A 168 -3.01 -1.59 -29.22
N THR A 169 -3.47 -0.34 -29.07
CA THR A 169 -4.33 0.33 -30.06
C THR A 169 -3.59 1.31 -30.97
N GLN A 170 -2.54 1.97 -30.48
CA GLN A 170 -1.83 3.04 -31.20
C GLN A 170 -0.41 2.64 -31.61
N CYS A 171 0.23 1.69 -30.93
CA CYS A 171 1.63 1.30 -31.19
C CYS A 171 1.81 -0.04 -31.92
N SER A 172 0.72 -0.77 -32.18
CA SER A 172 0.74 -2.09 -32.83
C SER A 172 0.59 -2.06 -34.36
N GLY A 173 0.46 -0.85 -34.95
CA GLY A 173 0.28 -0.65 -36.38
C GLY A 173 1.59 -0.72 -37.19
N PRO A 174 1.54 -1.10 -38.49
CA PRO A 174 2.71 -1.16 -39.36
C PRO A 174 3.30 0.22 -39.70
N GLU A 175 2.53 1.29 -39.49
CA GLU A 175 2.99 2.67 -39.61
C GLU A 175 3.44 3.16 -38.23
N PHE A 176 4.71 2.89 -37.90
CA PHE A 176 5.39 3.32 -36.66
C PHE A 176 5.64 4.84 -36.61
N GLY A 177 4.62 5.64 -36.90
CA GLY A 177 4.64 7.10 -36.78
C GLY A 177 3.94 7.62 -35.51
N GLY A 178 3.38 6.74 -34.69
CA GLY A 178 2.66 7.11 -33.46
C GLY A 178 3.60 7.52 -32.33
N GLU A 179 3.26 8.60 -31.64
CA GLU A 179 3.93 9.04 -30.39
C GLU A 179 3.59 8.07 -29.25
N CYS A 180 4.32 6.94 -29.17
CA CYS A 180 4.15 5.95 -28.09
C CYS A 180 4.45 6.51 -26.69
N ASP A 181 5.10 7.68 -26.64
CA ASP A 181 5.37 8.43 -25.40
C ASP A 181 4.07 8.91 -24.70
N LEU A 182 2.94 8.96 -25.41
CA LEU A 182 1.65 9.36 -24.84
C LEU A 182 0.95 8.25 -24.03
N ALA A 183 1.47 7.02 -24.00
CA ALA A 183 0.86 5.91 -23.26
C ALA A 183 0.68 6.23 -21.76
N ALA A 184 1.67 6.90 -21.15
CA ALA A 184 1.61 7.33 -19.76
C ALA A 184 0.49 8.33 -19.48
N LEU A 185 0.19 9.22 -20.45
CA LEU A 185 -0.90 10.19 -20.33
C LEU A 185 -2.26 9.49 -20.36
N GLU A 186 -2.45 8.50 -21.24
CA GLU A 186 -3.68 7.69 -21.21
C GLU A 186 -3.79 6.93 -19.89
N GLY A 187 -2.71 6.28 -19.43
CA GLY A 187 -2.67 5.64 -18.11
C GLY A 187 -3.14 6.58 -16.99
N LEU A 188 -2.68 7.83 -17.00
CA LEU A 188 -3.07 8.84 -16.01
C LEU A 188 -4.57 9.15 -16.05
N LEU A 189 -5.17 9.23 -17.24
CA LEU A 189 -6.62 9.44 -17.39
C LEU A 189 -7.42 8.27 -16.82
N TRP A 190 -6.99 7.02 -17.05
CA TRP A 190 -7.60 5.83 -16.47
C TRP A 190 -7.49 5.82 -14.94
N ALA A 191 -6.32 6.17 -14.40
CA ALA A 191 -6.10 6.29 -12.96
C ALA A 191 -6.99 7.37 -12.33
N ALA A 192 -7.13 8.52 -12.98
CA ALA A 192 -8.03 9.59 -12.54
C ALA A 192 -9.51 9.15 -12.56
N GLY A 193 -9.92 8.39 -13.58
CA GLY A 193 -11.25 7.77 -13.64
C GLY A 193 -11.49 6.80 -12.48
N ALA A 194 -10.53 5.93 -12.19
CA ALA A 194 -10.58 5.00 -11.06
C ALA A 194 -10.66 5.73 -9.70
N LEU A 195 -9.93 6.85 -9.54
CA LEU A 195 -10.01 7.69 -8.35
C LEU A 195 -11.43 8.22 -8.14
N VAL A 196 -12.02 8.83 -9.17
CA VAL A 196 -13.38 9.40 -9.09
C VAL A 196 -14.41 8.33 -8.75
N LEU A 197 -14.39 7.20 -9.46
CA LEU A 197 -15.30 6.09 -9.22
C LEU A 197 -15.13 5.47 -7.82
N GLY A 198 -13.88 5.32 -7.37
CA GLY A 198 -13.57 4.80 -6.05
C GLY A 198 -14.05 5.71 -4.93
N VAL A 199 -13.86 7.03 -5.04
CA VAL A 199 -14.39 8.01 -4.08
C VAL A 199 -15.92 7.94 -4.02
N ILE A 200 -16.61 7.87 -5.17
CA ILE A 200 -18.07 7.73 -5.23
C ILE A 200 -18.49 6.43 -4.52
N ALA A 201 -17.84 5.30 -4.79
CA ALA A 201 -18.14 4.02 -4.16
C ALA A 201 -17.98 4.08 -2.63
N ILE A 202 -16.90 4.69 -2.14
CA ILE A 202 -16.63 4.89 -0.71
C ILE A 202 -17.75 5.70 -0.06
N LEU A 203 -18.14 6.82 -0.69
CA LEU A 203 -19.23 7.67 -0.19
C LEU A 203 -20.55 6.91 -0.13
N VAL A 204 -20.89 6.15 -1.18
CA VAL A 204 -22.11 5.32 -1.21
C VAL A 204 -22.09 4.27 -0.09
N MET A 205 -20.96 3.59 0.14
CA MET A 205 -20.81 2.61 1.21
C MET A 205 -20.99 3.23 2.60
N GLU A 206 -20.36 4.37 2.88
CA GLU A 206 -20.48 5.05 4.17
C GLU A 206 -21.89 5.61 4.39
N VAL A 207 -22.53 6.19 3.37
CA VAL A 207 -23.91 6.71 3.47
C VAL A 207 -24.89 5.57 3.72
N ARG A 208 -24.78 4.45 2.98
CA ARG A 208 -25.62 3.27 3.22
C ARG A 208 -25.42 2.70 4.62
N GLY A 209 -24.16 2.57 5.06
CA GLY A 209 -23.83 2.11 6.40
C GLY A 209 -24.27 3.07 7.52
N ALA A 210 -24.33 4.37 7.26
CA ALA A 210 -24.86 5.35 8.20
C ALA A 210 -26.39 5.28 8.28
N ARG A 211 -27.07 5.08 7.15
CA ARG A 211 -28.54 4.94 7.09
C ARG A 211 -29.02 3.67 7.79
N SER A 212 -28.38 2.52 7.56
CA SER A 212 -28.77 1.26 8.23
C SER A 212 -28.66 1.36 9.74
N ARG A 213 -27.56 1.93 10.26
CA ARG A 213 -27.34 2.14 11.69
C ARG A 213 -28.36 3.07 12.36
N ARG A 214 -28.98 3.98 11.61
CA ARG A 214 -30.07 4.83 12.12
C ARG A 214 -31.40 4.08 12.19
N ALA A 215 -31.68 3.23 11.20
CA ALA A 215 -32.89 2.40 11.18
C ALA A 215 -32.93 1.42 12.37
N ASP A 216 -31.82 0.74 12.65
CA ASP A 216 -31.74 -0.22 13.77
C ASP A 216 -31.95 0.43 15.15
N ARG A 217 -31.48 1.67 15.34
CA ARG A 217 -31.68 2.41 16.60
C ARG A 217 -33.15 2.79 16.83
N GLY A 218 -33.90 3.08 15.78
CA GLY A 218 -35.32 3.41 15.87
C GLY A 218 -36.16 2.22 16.33
N HIS A 219 -35.85 1.00 15.88
CA HIS A 219 -36.56 -0.21 16.30
C HIS A 219 -36.38 -0.54 17.79
N HIS A 220 -35.19 -0.32 18.35
CA HIS A 220 -34.95 -0.60 19.77
C HIS A 220 -35.65 0.37 20.72
N GLN A 221 -35.94 1.61 20.31
CA GLN A 221 -36.68 2.56 21.15
C GLN A 221 -38.17 2.23 21.27
N HIS A 222 -38.76 1.59 20.27
CA HIS A 222 -40.17 1.18 20.31
C HIS A 222 -40.40 -0.12 21.07
N ALA A 223 -39.39 -0.98 21.18
CA ALA A 223 -39.49 -2.25 21.92
C ALA A 223 -39.32 -2.10 23.46
N SER A 224 -39.02 -0.89 23.94
CA SER A 224 -38.79 -0.58 25.37
C SER A 224 -39.94 0.20 26.03
N LEU A 225 -41.08 0.34 25.35
CA LEU A 225 -42.32 0.94 25.85
C LEU A 225 -43.39 -0.15 25.98
#